data_AF-A0A1Q5N765-F1
#
_entry.id   AF-A0A1Q5N765-F1
#
_cell.length_a   1.000
_cell.length_b   1.000
_cell.length_c   1.000
_cell.angle_alpha   90.00
_cell.angle_beta   90.00
_cell.angle_gamma   90.00
#
_symmetry.space_group_name_H-M   'P 1'
#
loop_
_entity.id
_entity.type
_entity.pdbx_description
1 polymer ?
#
loop_
_entity_poly.entity_id
_entity_poly.type
_entity_poly.pdbx_seq_one_letter_code
_entity_poly.pdbx_strand_id
1 'polypeptide(L)'
;MIGLGPVPDAQPGTGAGGLGLDEITARPLPFKCMGRSYRAARSDGAVVIQDVTDITRPFPLGRAEPCSESLWSVHTPQGLLAGRTGGTLHAIAVLREAAWPSHDPSPALTGGPDPV
;
A
#
# COMPACT_ATOMS: atom_id res chain seq x y z
N MET A 1 -3.99 23.54 45.97
CA MET A 1 -2.76 23.31 45.17
C MET A 1 -2.94 22.01 44.42
N ILE A 2 -2.74 22.05 43.10
CA ILE A 2 -3.33 21.13 42.10
C ILE A 2 -2.54 19.81 42.00
N GLY A 3 -3.28 18.74 41.72
CA GLY A 3 -2.85 17.34 41.77
C GLY A 3 -1.84 16.91 40.71
N LEU A 4 -1.08 15.88 41.07
CA LEU A 4 -0.27 15.07 40.17
C LEU A 4 -1.20 14.34 39.18
N GLY A 5 -1.25 14.81 37.94
CA GLY A 5 -1.78 14.01 36.83
C GLY A 5 -0.78 12.91 36.45
N PRO A 6 -1.24 11.73 36.01
CA PRO A 6 -0.34 10.70 35.50
C PRO A 6 0.39 11.21 34.26
N VAL A 7 1.71 11.02 34.25
CA VAL A 7 2.56 11.23 33.08
C VAL A 7 1.97 10.44 31.90
N PRO A 8 1.70 11.07 30.75
CA PRO A 8 1.36 10.31 29.56
C PRO A 8 2.59 9.47 29.21
N ASP A 9 2.37 8.15 29.22
CA ASP A 9 3.28 7.14 28.70
C ASP A 9 3.90 7.67 27.41
N ALA A 10 5.23 7.78 27.41
CA ALA A 10 5.99 8.24 26.27
C ALA A 10 5.76 7.24 25.14
N GLN A 11 4.76 7.54 24.30
CA GLN A 11 4.55 6.88 23.02
C GLN A 11 5.90 6.75 22.34
N PRO A 12 6.36 5.54 21.99
CA PRO A 12 7.57 5.39 21.23
C PRO A 12 7.38 6.17 19.94
N GLY A 13 8.09 7.29 19.85
CA GLY A 13 8.31 8.01 18.62
C GLY A 13 9.12 7.12 17.69
N THR A 14 8.48 6.13 17.08
CA THR A 14 8.98 5.52 15.86
C THR A 14 8.70 6.51 14.75
N GLY A 15 9.57 7.52 14.68
CA GLY A 15 9.76 8.36 13.52
C GLY A 15 10.26 7.52 12.35
N ALA A 16 9.37 6.74 11.76
CA ALA A 16 9.40 6.41 10.36
C ALA A 16 8.28 7.24 9.76
N GLY A 17 8.59 8.47 9.32
CA GLY A 17 7.66 9.40 8.68
C GLY A 17 7.20 8.91 7.32
N GLY A 18 6.59 7.73 7.28
CA GLY A 18 5.95 7.14 6.12
C GLY A 18 4.48 6.99 6.44
N LEU A 19 3.73 8.09 6.28
CA LEU A 19 2.26 8.18 6.23
C LEU A 19 1.58 6.83 6.50
N GLY A 20 1.30 6.55 7.78
CA GLY A 20 0.68 5.30 8.19
C GLY A 20 -0.70 5.16 7.55
N LEU A 21 -1.17 3.93 7.39
CA LEU A 21 -2.53 3.68 6.92
C LEU A 21 -3.56 4.28 7.90
N ASP A 22 -3.21 4.42 9.17
CA ASP A 22 -3.99 5.13 10.18
C ASP A 22 -4.13 6.63 9.86
N GLU A 23 -3.07 7.29 9.41
CA GLU A 23 -3.11 8.72 9.06
C GLU A 23 -4.02 8.96 7.85
N ILE A 24 -4.03 8.02 6.89
CA ILE A 24 -4.93 8.06 5.74
C ILE A 24 -6.39 7.86 6.16
N THR A 25 -6.62 7.01 7.16
CA THR A 25 -7.96 6.89 7.72
C THR A 25 -8.43 8.15 8.43
N ALA A 26 -7.51 8.96 8.97
CA ALA A 26 -7.82 10.25 9.55
C ALA A 26 -8.03 11.32 8.47
N ARG A 27 -7.26 11.30 7.37
CA ARG A 27 -7.35 12.24 6.26
C ARG A 27 -7.02 11.56 4.91
N PRO A 28 -7.95 11.55 3.94
CA PRO A 28 -7.63 11.03 2.60
C PRO A 28 -6.60 11.94 1.93
N LEU A 29 -5.47 11.36 1.54
CA LEU A 29 -4.35 12.09 0.94
C LEU A 29 -4.01 11.53 -0.45
N PRO A 30 -3.73 12.39 -1.45
CA PRO A 30 -3.13 11.99 -2.70
C PRO A 30 -1.61 11.82 -2.52
N PHE A 31 -1.07 10.72 -3.04
CA PHE A 31 0.35 10.39 -2.97
C PHE A 31 0.94 10.35 -4.37
N LYS A 32 2.15 10.87 -4.55
CA LYS A 32 2.93 10.63 -5.77
C LYS A 32 4.08 9.69 -5.47
N CYS A 33 4.19 8.61 -6.24
CA CYS A 33 5.32 7.70 -6.18
C CYS A 33 5.74 7.33 -7.60
N MET A 34 7.04 7.43 -7.92
CA MET A 34 7.59 7.05 -9.23
C MET A 34 6.89 7.71 -10.44
N GLY A 35 6.54 9.01 -10.32
CA GLY A 35 5.87 9.77 -11.39
C GLY A 35 4.36 9.49 -11.55
N ARG A 36 3.82 8.53 -10.79
CA ARG A 36 2.39 8.19 -10.76
C ARG A 36 1.69 8.83 -9.59
N SER A 37 0.41 9.12 -9.74
CA SER A 37 -0.44 9.67 -8.68
C SER A 37 -1.35 8.56 -8.17
N TYR A 38 -1.39 8.38 -6.86
CA TYR A 38 -2.23 7.42 -6.18
C TYR A 38 -3.15 8.17 -5.23
N ARG A 39 -4.37 7.67 -5.08
CA ARG A 39 -5.32 8.16 -4.10
C ARG A 39 -5.63 7.01 -3.15
N ALA A 40 -5.47 7.27 -1.87
CA ALA A 40 -5.93 6.37 -0.83
C ALA A 40 -7.06 7.05 -0.06
N ALA A 41 -8.18 6.36 0.08
CA ALA A 41 -9.35 6.90 0.77
C ALA A 41 -9.99 5.83 1.64
N ARG A 42 -10.47 6.23 2.82
CA ARG A 42 -11.22 5.35 3.68
C ARG A 42 -12.60 5.08 3.10
N SER A 43 -13.00 3.81 3.05
CA SER A 43 -14.34 3.37 2.68
C SER A 43 -14.70 2.16 3.54
N ASP A 44 -15.77 2.26 4.32
CA ASP A 44 -16.30 1.18 5.15
C ASP A 44 -15.26 0.51 6.07
N GLY A 45 -14.41 1.33 6.72
CA GLY A 45 -13.37 0.84 7.62
C GLY A 45 -12.09 0.33 6.92
N ALA A 46 -12.13 0.09 5.62
CA ALA A 46 -10.97 -0.21 4.78
C ALA A 46 -10.37 1.06 4.16
N VAL A 47 -9.13 0.98 3.67
CA VAL A 47 -8.49 2.00 2.84
C VAL A 47 -8.43 1.50 1.40
N VAL A 48 -9.21 2.13 0.52
CA VAL A 48 -9.22 1.83 -0.91
C VAL A 48 -8.08 2.60 -1.58
N ILE A 49 -7.24 1.88 -2.32
CA ILE A 49 -6.08 2.42 -3.02
C ILE A 49 -6.34 2.32 -4.53
N GLN A 50 -6.14 3.44 -5.21
CA GLN A 50 -6.36 3.56 -6.66
C GLN A 50 -5.24 4.39 -7.29
N ASP A 51 -4.79 3.98 -8.47
CA ASP A 51 -3.92 4.78 -9.33
C ASP A 51 -4.82 5.81 -10.04
N VAL A 52 -4.51 7.09 -9.83
CA VAL A 52 -5.20 8.25 -10.41
C VAL A 52 -4.23 9.03 -11.30
N THR A 53 -3.24 8.36 -11.88
CA THR A 53 -2.30 8.98 -12.82
C THR A 53 -3.06 9.56 -14.02
N ASP A 54 -4.04 8.81 -14.53
CA ASP A 54 -5.09 9.33 -15.40
C ASP A 54 -6.35 9.63 -14.56
N ILE A 55 -6.59 10.92 -14.31
CA ILE A 55 -7.75 11.36 -13.50
C ILE A 55 -9.10 11.01 -14.15
N THR A 56 -9.14 10.76 -15.46
CA THR A 56 -10.36 10.41 -16.19
C THR A 56 -10.66 8.91 -16.13
N ARG A 57 -9.64 8.10 -15.79
CA ARG A 57 -9.73 6.64 -15.69
C ARG A 57 -8.97 6.13 -14.46
N PRO A 58 -9.51 6.33 -13.25
CA PRO A 58 -8.91 5.79 -12.04
C PRO A 58 -8.84 4.27 -12.11
N PHE A 59 -7.65 3.71 -11.89
CA PHE A 59 -7.43 2.27 -11.90
C PHE A 59 -7.41 1.73 -10.46
N PRO A 60 -8.39 0.89 -10.06
CA PRO A 60 -8.44 0.36 -8.71
C PRO A 60 -7.30 -0.64 -8.49
N LEU A 61 -6.42 -0.34 -7.54
CA LEU A 61 -5.29 -1.21 -7.19
C LEU A 61 -5.64 -2.21 -6.10
N GLY A 62 -6.63 -1.92 -5.26
CA GLY A 62 -7.05 -2.80 -4.18
C GLY A 62 -7.50 -2.06 -2.93
N ARG A 63 -7.53 -2.77 -1.80
CA ARG A 63 -7.89 -2.20 -0.50
C ARG A 63 -7.01 -2.77 0.60
N ALA A 64 -6.76 -1.98 1.63
CA ALA A 64 -6.11 -2.41 2.86
C ALA A 64 -7.15 -2.43 3.98
N GLU A 65 -7.26 -3.56 4.69
CA GLU A 65 -8.20 -3.76 5.79
C GLU A 65 -7.41 -3.94 7.10
N PRO A 66 -7.82 -3.29 8.20
CA PRO A 66 -7.12 -3.42 9.46
C PRO A 66 -7.29 -4.85 9.98
N CYS A 67 -6.17 -5.54 10.24
CA CYS A 67 -6.15 -6.89 10.77
C CYS A 67 -5.78 -6.91 12.25
N SER A 68 -4.92 -5.98 12.70
CA SER A 68 -4.49 -5.80 14.09
C SER A 68 -4.04 -4.35 14.30
N GLU A 69 -3.71 -3.97 15.55
CA GLU A 69 -3.45 -2.57 15.94
C GLU A 69 -2.43 -1.81 15.08
N SER A 70 -1.48 -2.51 14.44
CA SER A 70 -0.51 -1.89 13.52
C SER A 70 -0.30 -2.68 12.23
N LEU A 71 -1.18 -3.65 11.93
CA LEU A 71 -1.08 -4.50 10.75
C LEU A 71 -2.34 -4.43 9.92
N TRP A 72 -2.13 -4.19 8.63
CA TRP A 72 -3.15 -4.12 7.61
C TRP A 72 -2.99 -5.28 6.63
N SER A 73 -4.08 -5.97 6.35
CA SER A 73 -4.16 -6.97 5.29
C SER A 73 -4.48 -6.25 3.97
N VAL A 74 -3.62 -6.42 2.97
CA VAL A 74 -3.72 -5.75 1.69
C VAL A 74 -4.30 -6.74 0.69
N HIS A 75 -5.45 -6.39 0.11
CA HIS A 75 -6.19 -7.19 -0.85
C HIS A 75 -6.18 -6.54 -2.23
N THR A 76 -5.93 -7.33 -3.27
CA THR A 76 -6.03 -6.91 -4.68
C THR A 76 -7.49 -6.56 -5.04
N PRO A 77 -7.79 -5.94 -6.19
CA PRO A 77 -9.18 -5.63 -6.55
C PRO A 77 -10.01 -6.90 -6.81
N GLN A 78 -9.35 -8.05 -7.03
CA GLN A 78 -9.99 -9.37 -7.10
C GLN A 78 -10.28 -9.98 -5.71
N GLY A 79 -9.88 -9.31 -4.62
CA GLY A 79 -10.05 -9.78 -3.24
C GLY A 79 -8.95 -10.70 -2.73
N LEU A 80 -7.92 -10.99 -3.53
CA LEU A 80 -6.82 -11.86 -3.14
C LEU A 80 -5.89 -11.14 -2.15
N LEU A 81 -5.42 -11.84 -1.12
CA LEU A 81 -4.46 -11.27 -0.17
C LEU A 81 -3.11 -11.09 -0.87
N ALA A 82 -2.73 -9.84 -1.12
CA ALA A 82 -1.47 -9.46 -1.72
C ALA A 82 -0.33 -9.45 -0.68
N GLY A 83 -0.65 -9.13 0.58
CA GLY A 83 0.32 -9.14 1.68
C GLY A 83 -0.22 -8.53 2.97
N ARG A 84 0.63 -8.46 3.99
CA ARG A 84 0.35 -7.76 5.25
C ARG A 84 1.39 -6.68 5.46
N THR A 85 0.96 -5.50 5.90
CA THR A 85 1.86 -4.35 6.07
C THR A 85 1.42 -3.40 7.17
N GLY A 86 2.37 -2.71 7.78
CA GLY A 86 2.12 -1.62 8.72
C GLY A 86 2.11 -0.22 8.09
N GLY A 87 2.43 -0.10 6.80
CA GLY A 87 2.64 1.20 6.16
C GLY A 87 2.02 1.33 4.77
N THR A 88 1.54 2.53 4.44
CA THR A 88 0.87 2.81 3.17
C THR A 88 1.77 2.56 1.96
N LEU A 89 3.01 3.02 1.99
CA LEU A 89 3.92 2.90 0.85
C LEU A 89 4.15 1.43 0.47
N HIS A 90 4.27 0.57 1.47
CA HIS A 90 4.43 -0.86 1.24
C HIS A 90 3.13 -1.50 0.75
N ALA A 91 1.96 -1.05 1.23
CA ALA A 91 0.67 -1.46 0.67
C ALA A 91 0.57 -1.11 -0.83
N ILE A 92 0.93 0.13 -1.20
CA ILE A 92 0.94 0.59 -2.59
C ILE A 92 1.92 -0.23 -3.42
N ALA A 93 3.13 -0.48 -2.92
CA ALA A 93 4.14 -1.27 -3.62
C ALA A 93 3.63 -2.69 -3.90
N VAL A 94 3.11 -3.38 -2.88
CA VAL A 94 2.58 -4.74 -3.02
C VAL A 94 1.39 -4.80 -3.98
N LEU A 95 0.44 -3.86 -3.88
CA LEU A 95 -0.69 -3.79 -4.81
C LEU A 95 -0.25 -3.48 -6.25
N ARG A 96 0.75 -2.62 -6.42
CA ARG A 96 1.30 -2.31 -7.74
C ARG A 96 1.93 -3.54 -8.37
N GLU A 97 2.78 -4.26 -7.64
CA GLU A 97 3.40 -5.50 -8.13
C GLU A 97 2.34 -6.57 -8.44
N ALA A 98 1.25 -6.65 -7.66
CA ALA A 98 0.15 -7.58 -7.94
C ALA A 98 -0.72 -7.16 -9.14
N ALA A 99 -0.92 -5.85 -9.36
CA ALA A 99 -1.71 -5.31 -10.47
C ALA A 99 -0.96 -5.34 -11.81
N TRP A 100 0.36 -5.18 -11.75
CA TRP A 100 1.27 -5.34 -12.88
C TRP A 100 2.39 -6.27 -12.42
N PRO A 101 2.13 -7.59 -12.36
CA PRO A 101 3.23 -8.54 -12.28
C PRO A 101 4.08 -8.22 -13.48
N SER A 102 5.33 -7.82 -13.24
CA SER A 102 6.26 -7.54 -14.33
C SER A 102 6.15 -8.73 -15.28
N HIS A 103 5.71 -8.46 -16.51
CA HIS A 103 5.86 -9.42 -17.59
C HIS A 103 7.37 -9.65 -17.68
N ASP A 104 7.86 -10.69 -17.02
CA ASP A 104 9.15 -11.24 -17.32
C ASP A 104 9.09 -11.62 -18.81
N PRO A 105 9.87 -10.98 -19.69
CA PRO A 105 9.94 -11.42 -21.06
C PRO A 105 10.57 -12.81 -21.02
N SER A 106 9.78 -13.84 -21.34
CA SER A 106 10.15 -15.26 -21.46
C SER A 106 11.66 -15.49 -21.66
N PRO A 107 12.30 -16.41 -20.92
CA PRO A 107 13.62 -16.92 -21.29
C PRO A 107 13.48 -17.82 -22.53
N ALA A 108 13.26 -17.22 -23.70
CA ALA A 108 13.16 -17.91 -24.97
C ALA A 108 14.44 -17.69 -25.78
N LEU A 109 15.54 -18.35 -25.39
CA LEU A 109 16.61 -18.74 -26.31
C LEU A 109 17.19 -20.09 -25.87
N THR A 110 16.39 -21.14 -26.09
CA THR A 110 16.90 -22.48 -26.37
C THR A 110 17.63 -22.43 -27.72
N GLY A 111 18.86 -21.93 -27.73
CA GLY A 111 19.79 -22.13 -28.83
C GLY A 111 20.30 -23.57 -28.76
N GLY A 112 19.63 -24.49 -29.46
CA GLY A 112 20.14 -25.85 -29.66
C GLY A 112 21.47 -25.82 -30.43
N PRO A 113 22.36 -26.80 -30.25
CA PRO A 113 23.56 -26.91 -31.06
C PRO A 113 23.16 -27.27 -32.51
N ASP A 114 23.55 -26.42 -33.46
CA ASP A 114 23.45 -26.68 -34.90
C ASP A 114 24.45 -27.79 -35.29
N PRO A 115 24.02 -28.92 -35.88
CA PRO A 115 24.94 -29.94 -36.37
C PRO A 115 25.37 -29.63 -37.82
N VAL A 116 26.69 -29.49 -38.04
CA VAL A 116 27.34 -29.61 -39.36
C VAL A 116 28.32 -30.77 -39.37
#